data_AF-A0A376W599-F1
#
_entry.id   AF-A0A376W599-F1
#
_cell.length_a   1.000
_cell.length_b   1.000
_cell.length_c   1.000
_cell.angle_alpha   90.00
_cell.angle_beta   90.00
_cell.angle_gamma   90.00
#
_symmetry.space_group_name_H-M   'P 1'
#
loop_
_entity.id
_entity.type
_entity.pdbx_description
1 polymer ?
#
loop_
_entity_poly.entity_id
_entity_poly.type
_entity_poly.pdbx_seq_one_letter_code
_entity_poly.pdbx_strand_id
1 'polypeptide(L)'
;MGNHLLSAKATLPVYDRNNLAPRIVHLGFGAFHRAHQGVYADILATEHFSDWGYYEVNLIGGEQQIADLQQQDNLIPLRKCRLMRGRLASLASLKKPCTYK
;
A
#
# COMPACT_ATOMS: atom_id res chain seq x y z
N MET A 1 13.94 -9.64 -10.51
CA MET A 1 14.68 -8.64 -9.71
C MET A 1 14.08 -8.65 -8.32
N GLY A 2 14.89 -8.79 -7.27
CA GLY A 2 14.38 -8.85 -5.90
C GLY A 2 13.83 -7.50 -5.46
N ASN A 3 12.66 -7.50 -4.82
CA ASN A 3 12.01 -6.27 -4.34
C ASN A 3 12.84 -5.63 -3.22
N HIS A 4 13.59 -4.58 -3.54
CA HIS A 4 14.49 -3.90 -2.60
C HIS A 4 13.77 -3.33 -1.37
N LEU A 5 12.45 -3.13 -1.42
CA LEU A 5 11.65 -2.67 -0.27
C LEU A 5 11.59 -3.70 0.86
N LEU A 6 11.73 -4.99 0.55
CA LEU A 6 11.81 -6.06 1.56
C LEU A 6 13.14 -6.04 2.33
N SER A 7 14.19 -5.47 1.72
CA SER A 7 15.50 -5.28 2.36
C SER A 7 15.66 -3.93 3.07
N ALA A 8 14.68 -3.04 2.95
CA ALA A 8 14.70 -1.73 3.59
C ALA A 8 14.57 -1.89 5.11
N LYS A 9 15.22 -1.00 5.89
CA LYS A 9 15.04 -0.91 7.34
C LYS A 9 13.68 -0.27 7.67
N ALA A 10 12.62 -1.00 7.35
CA ALA A 10 11.22 -0.60 7.49
C ALA A 10 10.45 -1.63 8.32
N THR A 11 9.35 -1.20 8.93
CA THR A 11 8.33 -2.13 9.41
C THR A 11 7.65 -2.76 8.20
N LEU A 12 7.82 -4.07 8.07
CA LEU A 12 7.19 -4.86 7.00
C LEU A 12 5.85 -5.42 7.47
N PRO A 13 4.90 -5.68 6.54
CA PRO A 13 3.66 -6.36 6.84
C PRO A 13 3.95 -7.77 7.36
N VAL A 14 3.30 -8.16 8.45
CA VAL A 14 3.46 -9.49 9.08
C VAL A 14 2.34 -10.47 8.74
N TYR A 15 1.32 -10.02 8.01
CA TYR A 15 0.18 -10.82 7.55
C TYR A 15 0.39 -11.33 6.12
N ASP A 16 -0.27 -12.45 5.77
CA ASP A 16 -0.26 -12.97 4.40
C ASP A 16 -1.11 -12.09 3.47
N ARG A 17 -0.43 -11.38 2.57
CA ARG A 17 -1.05 -10.51 1.56
C ARG A 17 -1.91 -11.26 0.56
N ASN A 18 -1.73 -12.57 0.41
CA ASN A 18 -2.57 -13.39 -0.45
C ASN A 18 -3.97 -13.60 0.13
N ASN A 19 -4.10 -13.56 1.46
CA ASN A 19 -5.38 -13.71 2.16
C ASN A 19 -6.30 -12.48 2.02
N LEU A 20 -5.75 -11.32 1.65
CA LEU A 20 -6.55 -10.12 1.39
C LEU A 20 -7.38 -10.28 0.09
N ALA A 21 -8.68 -10.03 0.17
CA ALA A 21 -9.61 -9.93 -0.95
C ALA A 21 -9.83 -8.45 -1.36
N PRO A 22 -9.93 -8.12 -2.66
CA PRO A 22 -10.23 -6.76 -3.10
C PRO A 22 -11.68 -6.40 -2.77
N ARG A 23 -11.91 -5.83 -1.59
CA ARG A 23 -13.25 -5.49 -1.06
C ARG A 23 -13.58 -4.01 -1.16
N ILE A 24 -12.57 -3.16 -1.36
CA ILE A 24 -12.74 -1.71 -1.53
C ILE A 24 -12.14 -1.28 -2.85
N VAL A 25 -12.89 -0.49 -3.62
CA VAL A 25 -12.35 0.28 -4.74
C VAL A 25 -12.16 1.71 -4.27
N HIS A 26 -10.96 2.25 -4.45
CA HIS A 26 -10.64 3.63 -4.14
C HIS A 26 -10.29 4.39 -5.44
N LEU A 27 -10.90 5.56 -5.61
CA LEU A 27 -10.70 6.41 -6.78
C LEU A 27 -9.80 7.58 -6.40
N GLY A 28 -8.63 7.67 -7.01
CA GLY A 28 -7.61 8.67 -6.73
C GLY A 28 -6.54 8.16 -5.77
N PHE A 29 -5.55 7.47 -6.33
CA PHE A 29 -4.43 6.87 -5.60
C PHE A 29 -3.36 7.90 -5.20
N GLY A 30 -3.77 8.87 -4.38
CA GLY A 30 -2.95 10.00 -3.92
C GLY A 30 -2.16 9.74 -2.64
N ALA A 31 -1.31 10.70 -2.26
CA ALA A 31 -0.49 10.61 -1.05
C ALA A 31 -1.33 10.51 0.25
N PHE A 32 -2.45 11.24 0.30
CA PHE A 32 -3.34 11.23 1.46
C PHE A 32 -3.96 9.86 1.71
N HIS A 33 -4.51 9.23 0.67
CA HIS A 33 -5.08 7.89 0.75
C HIS A 33 -4.07 6.91 1.35
N ARG A 34 -2.85 6.87 0.79
CA ARG A 34 -1.79 5.97 1.25
C ARG A 34 -1.40 6.21 2.71
N ALA A 35 -1.29 7.47 3.12
CA ALA A 35 -0.88 7.83 4.47
C ALA A 35 -2.00 7.70 5.52
N HIS A 36 -3.26 7.60 5.09
CA HIS A 36 -4.42 7.59 5.97
C HIS A 36 -5.23 6.29 5.86
N GLN A 37 -6.03 6.13 4.80
CA GLN A 37 -6.94 4.98 4.64
C GLN A 37 -6.16 3.66 4.50
N GLY A 38 -5.11 3.66 3.68
CA GLY A 38 -4.24 2.51 3.52
C GLY A 38 -3.62 2.05 4.84
N VAL A 39 -3.13 3.00 5.64
CA VAL A 39 -2.52 2.69 6.96
C VAL A 39 -3.50 1.99 7.89
N TYR A 40 -4.77 2.42 7.92
CA TYR A 40 -5.78 1.76 8.76
C TYR A 40 -6.12 0.36 8.25
N ALA A 41 -6.18 0.13 6.94
CA ALA A 41 -6.40 -1.21 6.41
C ALA A 41 -5.23 -2.15 6.74
N ASP A 42 -3.98 -1.68 6.67
CA ASP A 42 -2.81 -2.45 7.09
C ASP A 42 -2.84 -2.78 8.59
N ILE A 43 -3.29 -1.83 9.43
CA ILE A 43 -3.48 -2.07 10.88
C ILE A 43 -4.56 -3.15 11.09
N LEU A 44 -5.70 -3.05 10.42
CA LEU A 44 -6.78 -4.03 10.51
C LEU A 44 -6.34 -5.42 10.04
N ALA A 45 -5.57 -5.50 8.95
CA ALA A 45 -5.02 -6.76 8.46
C ALA A 45 -4.00 -7.37 9.44
N THR A 46 -3.21 -6.52 10.11
CA THR A 46 -2.17 -6.94 11.06
C THR A 46 -2.74 -7.36 12.41
N GLU A 47 -3.59 -6.52 13.01
CA GLU A 47 -4.02 -6.63 14.41
C GLU A 47 -5.38 -7.31 14.57
N HIS A 48 -6.19 -7.32 13.50
CA HIS A 48 -7.58 -7.79 13.55
C HIS A 48 -7.90 -8.86 12.49
N PHE A 49 -6.88 -9.39 11.79
CA PHE A 49 -7.03 -10.44 10.77
C PHE A 49 -8.04 -10.09 9.67
N SER A 50 -8.18 -8.80 9.37
CA SER A 50 -9.06 -8.34 8.28
C SER A 50 -8.54 -8.85 6.93
N ASP A 51 -9.48 -9.25 6.07
CA ASP A 51 -9.22 -9.66 4.70
C ASP A 51 -9.54 -8.55 3.68
N TRP A 52 -9.72 -7.31 4.13
CA TRP A 52 -10.09 -6.17 3.28
C TRP A 52 -8.86 -5.57 2.59
N GLY A 53 -8.72 -5.86 1.30
CA GLY A 53 -7.74 -5.25 0.41
C GLY A 53 -8.36 -4.22 -0.55
N TYR A 54 -7.48 -3.39 -1.11
CA TYR A 54 -7.85 -2.32 -2.04
C TYR A 54 -7.60 -2.66 -3.51
N TYR A 55 -8.52 -2.20 -4.36
CA TYR A 55 -8.26 -1.86 -5.75
C TYR A 55 -8.19 -0.34 -5.90
N GLU A 56 -7.05 0.14 -6.36
CA GLU A 56 -6.77 1.56 -6.49
C GLU A 56 -6.88 1.94 -7.96
N VAL A 57 -7.73 2.94 -8.26
CA VAL A 57 -8.01 3.39 -9.62
C VAL A 57 -7.67 4.86 -9.74
N ASN A 58 -6.83 5.22 -10.71
CA ASN A 58 -6.68 6.60 -11.15
C ASN A 58 -7.52 6.84 -12.40
N LEU A 59 -8.43 7.81 -12.33
CA LEU A 59 -9.29 8.19 -13.47
C LEU A 59 -8.58 9.14 -14.45
N ILE A 60 -7.62 9.93 -13.96
CA ILE A 60 -6.87 10.90 -14.76
C ILE A 60 -5.40 10.84 -14.34
N GLY A 61 -4.52 10.57 -15.31
CA GLY A 61 -3.09 10.48 -15.07
C GLY A 61 -2.67 9.28 -14.20
N GLY A 62 -1.40 9.26 -13.78
CA GLY A 62 -0.87 8.25 -12.86
C GLY A 62 -0.35 6.97 -13.50
N GLU A 63 -0.25 6.87 -14.83
CA GLU A 63 0.27 5.68 -15.51
C GLU A 63 1.67 5.27 -15.02
N GLN A 64 2.59 6.24 -14.90
CA GLN A 64 3.94 5.98 -14.37
C GLN A 64 3.89 5.45 -12.94
N GLN A 65 3.02 6.00 -12.10
CA GLN A 65 2.86 5.57 -10.72
C GLN A 65 2.33 4.12 -10.64
N ILE A 66 1.40 3.72 -11.50
CA ILE A 66 0.92 2.33 -11.58
C ILE A 66 2.06 1.40 -12.02
N ALA A 67 2.85 1.81 -13.02
CA ALA A 67 3.99 1.03 -13.51
C ALA A 67 5.05 0.82 -12.42
N ASP A 68 5.39 1.87 -11.66
CA ASP A 68 6.37 1.79 -10.57
C ASP A 68 5.90 0.81 -9.47
N LEU A 69 4.61 0.82 -9.11
CA LEU A 69 4.04 -0.08 -8.10
C LEU A 69 4.06 -1.54 -8.53
N GLN A 70 3.76 -1.80 -9.81
CA GLN A 70 3.77 -3.16 -10.36
C GLN A 70 5.17 -3.78 -10.29
N GLN A 71 6.22 -2.97 -10.45
CA GLN A 71 7.61 -3.41 -10.28
C GLN A 71 8.01 -3.66 -8.81
N GLN A 72 7.20 -3.19 -7.87
CA GLN A 72 7.45 -3.24 -6.42
C GLN A 72 6.51 -4.21 -5.69
N ASP A 73 5.93 -5.18 -6.39
CA ASP A 73 4.91 -6.11 -5.86
C ASP A 73 3.78 -5.39 -5.12
N ASN A 74 3.41 -4.18 -5.56
CA ASN A 74 2.42 -3.31 -4.92
C ASN A 74 2.74 -2.95 -3.45
N LEU A 75 4.01 -2.96 -3.05
CA LEU A 75 4.46 -2.43 -1.77
C LEU A 75 4.77 -0.95 -1.88
N ILE A 76 4.35 -0.17 -0.88
CA ILE A 76 4.55 1.29 -0.88
C ILE A 76 5.31 1.69 0.39
N PRO A 77 6.52 2.27 0.29
CA PRO A 77 7.17 2.85 1.46
C PRO A 77 6.42 4.09 1.95
N LEU A 78 6.17 4.14 3.26
CA LEU A 78 5.58 5.27 3.96
C LEU A 78 6.45 5.65 5.17
N ARG A 79 6.59 6.95 5.41
CA ARG A 79 7.34 7.46 6.56
C ARG A 79 6.36 8.01 7.59
N LYS A 80 6.28 7.37 8.75
CA LYS A 80 5.55 7.89 9.92
C LYS A 80 6.50 8.80 10.70
N CYS A 81 6.23 10.10 10.70
CA CYS A 81 6.97 11.08 11.50
C CYS A 81 6.16 11.45 12.74
N ARG A 82 6.68 11.16 13.93
CA ARG A 82 6.15 11.66 15.21
C ARG A 82 7.26 12.46 15.88
N LEU A 83 7.02 13.71 16.31
CA LEU A 83 7.97 14.65 16.95
C LEU A 83 9.41 14.08 17.12
N MET A 84 10.32 14.45 16.21
CA MET A 84 11.74 14.04 16.18
C MET A 84 12.07 12.54 15.99
N ARG A 85 11.07 11.66 15.83
CA ARG A 85 11.25 10.21 15.55
C ARG A 85 10.52 9.82 14.28
N GLY A 86 11.29 9.52 13.23
CA GLY A 86 10.79 8.95 11.98
C GLY A 86 10.91 7.41 11.98
N ARG A 87 9.85 6.70 11.57
CA ARG A 87 9.93 5.26 11.26
C ARG A 87 9.43 5.02 9.85
N LEU A 88 10.21 4.25 9.08
CA LEU A 88 9.80 3.78 7.76
C LEU A 88 8.91 2.53 7.93
N ALA A 89 7.83 2.46 7.18
CA ALA A 89 6.90 1.33 7.13
C ALA A 89 6.52 1.05 5.68
N SER A 90 6.08 -0.16 5.38
CA SER A 90 5.60 -0.53 4.04
C SER A 90 4.09 -0.79 4.08
N LEU A 91 3.34 -0.16 3.19
CA LEU A 91 1.91 -0.44 2.96
C LEU A 91 1.76 -1.65 2.05
N ALA A 92 0.85 -2.57 2.38
CA ALA A 92 0.67 -3.81 1.62
C ALA A 92 -0.77 -4.25 1.36
N SER A 93 -1.76 -3.51 1.87
CA SER A 93 -3.20 -3.72 1.62
C SER A 93 -3.62 -3.49 0.15
N LEU A 94 -2.75 -2.92 -0.68
CA LEU A 94 -2.97 -2.77 -2.12
C LEU A 94 -2.87 -4.12 -2.85
N LYS A 95 -3.98 -4.55 -3.48
CA LYS A 95 -4.01 -5.77 -4.30
C LYS A 95 -3.68 -5.48 -5.76
N LYS A 96 -4.32 -4.48 -6.36
CA LYS A 96 -4.02 -4.05 -7.73
C LYS A 96 -4.23 -2.54 -7.90
N PRO A 97 -3.23 -1.85 -8.45
CA PRO A 97 -3.39 -0.51 -9.00
C PRO A 97 -3.77 -0.59 -10.50
N CYS A 98 -4.71 0.24 -10.95
CA CYS A 98 -5.04 0.40 -12.37
C CYS A 98 -5.34 1.87 -12.73
N THR A 99 -5.15 2.21 -14.01
CA THR A 99 -5.70 3.44 -14.58
C THR A 99 -6.99 3.11 -15.33
N TYR A 100 -7.99 3.98 -15.23
CA TYR A 100 -9.18 3.91 -16.07
C TYR A 100 -8.84 4.57 -17.42
N LYS A 101 -8.90 3.81 -18.51
CA LYS A 101 -8.84 4.31 -19.88
C LYS A 101 -10.21 4.26 -20.50
#